data_AF-A0A3M4A693-F1
#
_entry.id   AF-A0A3M4A693-F1
#
_cell.length_a   1.000
_cell.length_b   1.000
_cell.length_c   1.000
_cell.angle_alpha   90.00
_cell.angle_beta   90.00
_cell.angle_gamma   90.00
#
_symmetry.space_group_name_H-M   'P 1'
#
loop_
_entity.id
_entity.type
_entity.pdbx_description
1 polymer ?
#
loop_
_entity_poly.entity_id
_entity_poly.type
_entity_poly.pdbx_seq_one_letter_code
_entity_poly.pdbx_strand_id
1 'polypeptide(L)' 'MLNASLADTKRKYPTLIGDRLLVLAALNLCSQQIELEQLHKVELKRYREQVDATVDVIAKTISQG' A
#
# COMPACT_ATOMS: atom_id res chain seq x y z
N MET A 1 2.10 -15.13 1.69
CA MET A 1 1.01 -14.12 1.85
C MET A 1 -0.33 -14.78 2.13
N LEU A 2 -0.85 -15.67 1.27
CA LEU A 2 -2.15 -16.33 1.51
C LEU A 2 -2.21 -17.16 2.81
N ASN A 3 -1.21 -18.01 3.06
CA ASN A 3 -1.18 -18.85 4.27
C ASN A 3 -1.14 -18.03 5.58
N ALA A 4 -0.52 -16.85 5.55
CA ALA A 4 -0.50 -15.94 6.69
C ALA A 4 -1.87 -15.26 6.90
N SER A 5 -2.51 -14.81 5.80
CA SER A 5 -3.87 -14.26 5.84
C SER A 5 -4.89 -15.31 6.32
N LEU A 6 -4.74 -16.57 5.89
CA LEU A 6 -5.55 -17.70 6.35
C LEU A 6 -5.37 -17.97 7.84
N ALA A 7 -4.13 -18.01 8.33
CA ALA A 7 -3.85 -18.21 9.74
C ALA A 7 -4.42 -17.09 10.62
N ASP A 8 -4.28 -15.84 10.19
CA ASP A 8 -4.83 -14.69 10.91
C ASP A 8 -6.37 -14.66 10.87
N THR A 9 -6.97 -14.96 9.71
CA THR A 9 -8.42 -15.04 9.55
C THR A 9 -9.00 -16.17 10.39
N LYS A 10 -8.34 -17.34 10.46
CA LYS A 10 -8.77 -18.47 11.31
C LYS A 10 -8.67 -18.12 12.79
N ARG A 11 -7.65 -17.36 13.19
CA ARG A 11 -7.50 -16.88 14.57
C ARG A 11 -8.59 -15.88 14.95
N LYS A 12 -8.93 -14.94 14.06
CA LYS A 12 -9.97 -13.93 14.27
C LYS A 12 -11.39 -14.49 14.18
N TYR A 13 -11.59 -15.49 13.33
CA TYR A 13 -12.88 -16.12 13.05
C TYR A 13 -12.78 -17.65 13.16
N PRO A 14 -12.64 -18.19 14.38
CA PRO A 14 -12.39 -19.62 14.60
C PRO A 14 -13.56 -20.53 14.19
N THR A 15 -14.77 -19.97 14.09
CA THR A 15 -15.97 -20.69 13.66
C THR A 15 -16.08 -20.83 12.13
N LEU A 16 -15.27 -20.11 11.36
CA LEU A 16 -15.23 -20.23 9.90
C LEU A 16 -14.26 -21.33 9.48
N ILE A 17 -14.77 -22.29 8.69
CA ILE A 17 -14.03 -23.47 8.23
C ILE A 17 -14.15 -23.59 6.70
N GLY A 18 -13.14 -24.17 6.07
CA GLY A 18 -13.16 -24.53 4.65
C GLY A 18 -13.31 -23.31 3.73
N ASP A 19 -14.19 -23.41 2.73
CA ASP A 19 -14.30 -22.43 1.65
C ASP A 19 -14.68 -21.02 2.14
N ARG A 20 -15.50 -20.92 3.18
CA ARG A 20 -15.88 -19.61 3.75
C ARG A 20 -14.69 -18.89 4.37
N LEU A 21 -13.79 -19.64 4.99
CA LEU A 21 -12.54 -19.09 5.53
C LEU A 21 -11.61 -18.64 4.40
N LEU A 22 -11.50 -19.43 3.33
CA LEU A 22 -10.69 -19.11 2.16
C LEU A 22 -11.17 -17.83 1.48
N VAL A 23 -12.48 -17.71 1.24
CA VAL A 23 -13.08 -16.53 0.62
C VAL A 23 -12.84 -15.28 1.48
N LEU A 24 -13.06 -15.37 2.79
CA LEU A 24 -12.82 -14.23 3.69
C LEU A 24 -11.34 -13.81 3.71
N ALA A 25 -10.42 -14.78 3.76
CA ALA A 25 -8.98 -14.49 3.73
C ALA A 25 -8.55 -13.84 2.40
N ALA A 26 -9.15 -14.26 1.28
CA ALA A 26 -8.93 -13.65 -0.03
C ALA A 26 -9.48 -12.21 -0.09
N LEU A 27 -10.71 -11.98 0.38
CA LEU A 27 -11.31 -10.65 0.44
C LEU A 27 -10.49 -9.69 1.32
N ASN A 28 -10.03 -10.16 2.49
CA ASN A 28 -9.18 -9.37 3.38
C ASN A 28 -7.85 -8.99 2.68
N LEU A 29 -7.25 -9.93 1.95
CA LEU A 29 -6.01 -9.68 1.22
C LEU A 29 -6.22 -8.64 0.10
N CYS A 30 -7.30 -8.76 -0.67
CA CYS A 30 -7.64 -7.80 -1.71
C CYS A 30 -7.90 -6.40 -1.14
N SER A 31 -8.63 -6.31 -0.03
CA SER A 31 -8.89 -5.03 0.65
C SER A 31 -7.58 -4.38 1.11
N GLN A 32 -6.69 -5.15 1.73
CA GLN A 32 -5.39 -4.65 2.18
C GLN A 32 -4.55 -4.16 1.00
N GLN A 33 -4.61 -4.86 -0.13
CA GLN A 33 -3.84 -4.49 -1.31
C GLN A 33 -4.33 -3.17 -1.93
N ILE A 34 -5.64 -2.94 -1.95
CA ILE A 34 -6.21 -1.66 -2.41
C ILE A 34 -5.76 -0.51 -1.49
N GLU A 35 -5.77 -0.70 -0.18
CA GLU A 35 -5.33 0.31 0.78
C GLU A 35 -3.83 0.64 0.60
N LEU A 36 -2.99 -0.38 0.44
CA LEU A 36 -1.57 -0.20 0.17
C LEU A 36 -1.31 0.54 -1.16
N GLU A 37 -2.08 0.23 -2.21
CA GLU A 37 -1.98 0.97 -3.48
C GLU A 37 -2.35 2.44 -3.34
N GLN A 38 -3.37 2.76 -2.53
CA GLN A 38 -3.74 4.15 -2.26
C GLN A 38 -2.63 4.89 -1.50
N LEU A 39 -2.09 4.27 -0.44
CA LEU A 39 -0.97 4.83 0.32
C LEU A 39 0.26 5.07 -0.56
N HIS A 40 0.64 4.08 -1.38
CA HIS A 40 1.74 4.23 -2.33
C HIS A 40 1.52 5.38 -3.33
N LYS A 41 0.29 5.59 -3.83
CA LYS A 41 -0.01 6.71 -4.73
C LYS A 41 0.20 8.06 -4.04
N VAL A 42 -0.23 8.19 -2.78
CA VAL A 42 -0.03 9.41 -2.00
C VAL A 42 1.46 9.64 -1.75
N GLU A 43 2.19 8.60 -1.40
CA GLU A 43 3.61 8.70 -1.09
C GLU A 43 4.45 9.07 -2.33
N LEU A 44 4.16 8.45 -3.49
CA LEU A 44 4.78 8.81 -4.77
C LEU A 44 4.50 10.25 -5.16
N LYS A 45 3.28 10.74 -4.94
CA LYS A 45 2.95 12.15 -5.20
C LYS A 45 3.80 13.08 -4.35
N ARG A 46 3.91 12.79 -3.04
CA ARG A 46 4.76 13.56 -2.13
C ARG A 46 6.23 13.55 -2.56
N TYR A 47 6.76 12.38 -2.94
CA TYR A 47 8.15 12.28 -3.39
C TYR A 47 8.39 13.06 -4.68
N ARG A 48 7.44 13.00 -5.62
CA ARG A 48 7.52 13.79 -6.85
C ARG A 48 7.60 15.30 -6.56
N GLU A 49 6.72 15.81 -5.69
CA GLU A 49 6.73 17.22 -5.29
C GLU A 49 8.08 17.65 -4.67
N GLN A 50 8.70 16.79 -3.85
CA GLN A 50 10.01 17.07 -3.26
C GLN A 50 11.12 17.11 -4.31
N VAL A 51 11.10 16.20 -5.27
CA VAL A 51 12.07 16.17 -6.37
C VAL A 51 11.91 17.41 -7.24
N ASP A 52 10.69 17.74 -7.65
CA ASP A 52 10.39 18.91 -8.48
C ASP A 52 10.85 20.20 -7.78
N ALA A 53 10.55 20.37 -6.49
CA ALA A 53 11.04 21.50 -5.70
C ALA A 53 12.59 21.58 -5.65
N THR A 54 13.25 20.43 -5.54
CA THR A 54 14.72 20.37 -5.53
C THR A 54 15.29 20.76 -6.89
N VAL A 55 14.70 20.28 -7.99
CA VAL A 55 15.09 20.63 -9.36
C VAL A 55 14.91 22.14 -9.60
N ASP A 56 13.81 22.72 -9.15
CA ASP A 56 13.55 24.17 -9.25
C ASP A 56 14.63 25.01 -8.54
N VAL A 57 15.06 24.57 -7.36
CA VAL A 57 16.14 25.24 -6.61
C VAL A 57 17.45 25.18 -7.41
N ILE A 58 17.83 23.99 -7.91
CA ILE A 58 19.05 23.81 -8.71
C ILE A 58 18.99 24.70 -9.97
N ALA A 59 17.85 24.71 -10.67
CA ALA A 59 17.67 25.51 -11.88
C ALA A 59 17.81 27.02 -11.60
N LYS A 60 17.24 27.51 -10.49
CA LYS A 60 17.40 28.90 -10.05
C LYS A 60 18.85 29.23 -9.71
N THR A 61 19.55 28.35 -9.00
CA THR A 61 20.96 28.55 -8.65
C THR A 61 21.85 28.62 -9.89
N ILE A 62 21.64 27.74 -10.87
CA ILE A 62 22.40 27.76 -12.14
C ILE A 62 22.10 29.02 -12.95
N SER A 63 20.86 29.49 -12.96
CA SER A 63 20.48 30.69 -13.75
C SER A 63 20.95 32.01 -13.13
N GLN A 64 21.35 32.00 -11.85
CA GLN A 64 21.81 33.17 -11.09
C GLN A 64 23.34 33.23 -10.94
N GLY A 65 24.08 32.21 -11.38
CA GLY A 65 25.54 32.15 -11.39
C GLY A 65 26.10 32.32 -12.80
#